data_AF-A0A183EQ65-F1
#
_entry.id   AF-A0A183EQ65-F1
#
_cell.length_a   1.000
_cell.length_b   1.000
_cell.length_c   1.000
_cell.angle_alpha   90.00
_cell.angle_beta   90.00
_cell.angle_gamma   90.00
#
_symmetry.space_group_name_H-M   'P 1'
#
loop_
_entity.id
_entity.type
_entity.pdbx_description
1 polymer ?
#
loop_
_entity_poly.entity_id
_entity_poly.type
_entity_poly.pdbx_seq_one_letter_code
_entity_poly.pdbx_strand_id
1 'polypeptide(L)'
;MAVFDVDNMISRLLNVGMAGGRLTTQVGEEELHRVCQKAKEVFISQSSLIEVDPPLVVCGDIHGQVHAAYSDLLRIYDKNGFPPDSNYLFLGDFVDRGKQNIETICLQFCYKIKYPENFFMLRGKFMTEKAKNRNGAKKKK
;
A
#
# COMPACT_ATOMS: atom_id res chain seq x y z
N MET A 1 -13.85 22.20 -10.23
CA MET A 1 -13.02 21.42 -9.30
C MET A 1 -12.54 20.19 -10.06
N ALA A 2 -11.23 20.02 -10.26
CA ALA A 2 -10.71 18.87 -10.98
C ALA A 2 -11.08 17.60 -10.20
N VAL A 3 -11.90 16.74 -10.80
CA VAL A 3 -12.29 15.45 -10.24
C VAL A 3 -11.00 14.64 -10.09
N PHE A 4 -10.70 14.19 -8.88
CA PHE A 4 -9.55 13.32 -8.65
C PHE A 4 -9.85 11.95 -9.26
N ASP A 5 -9.24 11.67 -10.40
CA ASP A 5 -9.41 10.43 -11.13
C ASP A 5 -8.47 9.35 -10.60
N VAL A 6 -9.01 8.51 -9.70
CA VAL A 6 -8.28 7.41 -9.08
C VAL A 6 -7.92 6.34 -10.12
N ASP A 7 -8.73 6.17 -11.16
CA ASP A 7 -8.54 5.13 -12.18
C ASP A 7 -7.36 5.46 -13.10
N ASN A 8 -7.24 6.73 -13.46
CA ASN A 8 -6.08 7.23 -14.17
C ASN A 8 -4.79 7.04 -13.36
N MET A 9 -4.85 7.33 -12.05
CA MET A 9 -3.72 7.14 -11.14
C MET A 9 -3.31 5.67 -11.02
N ILE A 10 -4.26 4.76 -10.85
CA ILE A 10 -3.99 3.31 -10.78
C ILE A 10 -3.33 2.86 -12.08
N SER A 11 -3.87 3.26 -13.24
CA SER A 11 -3.32 2.88 -14.55
C SER A 11 -1.87 3.35 -14.71
N ARG A 12 -1.55 4.60 -14.31
CA ARG A 12 -0.18 5.13 -14.32
C ARG A 12 0.72 4.33 -13.38
N LEU A 13 0.27 4.06 -12.15
CA LEU A 13 1.06 3.29 -11.18
C LEU A 13 1.34 1.87 -11.68
N LEU A 14 0.35 1.16 -12.22
CA LEU A 14 0.54 -0.19 -12.79
C LEU A 14 1.58 -0.17 -13.93
N ASN A 15 1.59 0.86 -14.77
CA ASN A 15 2.59 1.03 -15.83
C ASN A 15 4.01 1.27 -15.29
N VAL A 16 4.18 1.84 -14.08
CA VAL A 16 5.50 1.99 -13.45
C VAL A 16 6.14 0.63 -13.13
N GLY A 17 5.33 -0.42 -12.91
CA GLY A 17 5.81 -1.77 -12.59
C GLY A 17 6.25 -2.59 -13.77
N MET A 18 5.87 -2.20 -14.98
CA MET A 18 6.38 -2.80 -16.20
C MET A 18 7.80 -2.28 -16.44
N ALA A 19 8.74 -3.21 -16.61
CA ALA A 19 10.19 -3.00 -16.68
C ALA A 19 10.62 -1.62 -17.22
N GLY A 20 11.11 -0.75 -16.32
CA GLY A 20 11.75 0.53 -16.69
C GLY A 20 11.00 1.81 -16.30
N GLY A 21 9.77 1.71 -15.78
CA GLY A 21 9.02 2.86 -15.26
C GLY A 21 9.64 3.43 -13.97
N ARG A 22 9.77 4.76 -13.88
CA ARG A 22 10.13 5.48 -12.65
C ARG A 22 8.95 6.32 -12.19
N LEU A 23 8.61 6.27 -10.90
CA LEU A 23 7.55 7.11 -10.32
C LEU A 23 7.83 8.60 -10.48
N THR A 24 9.11 8.99 -10.41
CA THR A 24 9.56 10.38 -10.51
C THR A 24 9.16 11.07 -11.81
N THR A 25 8.80 10.32 -12.85
CA THR A 25 8.33 10.87 -14.13
C THR A 25 6.82 10.72 -14.32
N GLN A 26 6.14 9.93 -13.49
CA GLN A 26 4.76 9.54 -13.71
C GLN A 26 3.76 10.07 -12.68
N VAL A 27 4.17 10.58 -11.51
CA VAL A 27 3.22 11.12 -10.51
C VAL A 27 3.78 12.39 -9.87
N GLY A 28 2.98 13.48 -9.88
CA GLY A 28 3.35 14.74 -9.26
C GLY A 28 3.14 14.76 -7.74
N GLU A 29 3.89 15.59 -7.03
CA GLU A 29 3.77 15.74 -5.55
C GLU A 29 2.36 16.16 -5.12
N GLU A 30 1.71 17.08 -5.85
CA GLU A 30 0.34 17.49 -5.55
C GLU A 30 -0.66 16.33 -5.65
N GLU A 31 -0.47 15.44 -6.63
CA GLU A 31 -1.32 14.26 -6.80
C GLU A 31 -1.13 13.27 -5.64
N LEU A 32 0.13 13.06 -5.20
CA LEU A 32 0.45 12.23 -4.03
C LEU A 32 -0.20 12.78 -2.77
N HIS A 33 -0.12 14.10 -2.55
CA HIS A 33 -0.76 14.75 -1.42
C HIS A 33 -2.28 14.55 -1.43
N ARG A 34 -2.93 14.65 -2.60
CA ARG A 34 -4.36 14.39 -2.75
C ARG A 34 -4.73 12.93 -2.45
N VAL A 35 -3.94 11.97 -2.94
CA VAL A 35 -4.13 10.53 -2.64
C VAL A 35 -4.08 10.30 -1.13
N CYS A 36 -3.03 10.82 -0.47
CA CYS A 36 -2.86 10.67 0.98
C CYS A 36 -4.00 11.31 1.78
N GLN A 37 -4.48 12.49 1.35
CA GLN A 37 -5.61 13.16 2.00
C GLN A 37 -6.90 12.35 1.87
N LYS A 38 -7.19 11.84 0.67
CA LYS A 38 -8.37 11.00 0.42
C LYS A 38 -8.29 9.66 1.15
N ALA A 39 -7.15 9.00 1.15
CA ALA A 39 -6.93 7.77 1.90
C ALA A 39 -7.16 8.01 3.40
N LYS A 40 -6.66 9.13 3.95
CA LYS A 40 -6.89 9.53 5.34
C LYS A 40 -8.38 9.70 5.65
N GLU A 41 -9.14 10.36 4.78
CA GLU A 41 -10.60 10.50 4.93
C GLU A 41 -11.28 9.12 5.02
N VAL A 42 -10.91 8.19 4.13
CA VAL A 42 -11.43 6.82 4.14
C VAL A 42 -11.07 6.09 5.42
N PHE A 43 -9.81 6.14 5.86
CA PHE A 43 -9.38 5.49 7.10
C PHE A 43 -10.06 6.06 8.35
N ILE A 44 -10.36 7.37 8.39
CA ILE A 44 -11.09 7.98 9.51
C ILE A 44 -12.57 7.57 9.49
N SER A 45 -13.15 7.42 8.30
CA SER A 45 -14.54 6.99 8.17
C SER A 45 -14.76 5.51 8.55
N GLN A 46 -13.72 4.70 8.49
CA GLN A 46 -13.78 3.27 8.80
C GLN A 46 -13.46 2.98 10.28
N SER A 47 -14.10 1.96 10.83
CA SER A 47 -13.83 1.50 12.19
C SER A 47 -12.44 0.88 12.32
N SER A 48 -11.80 1.06 13.47
CA SER A 48 -10.52 0.45 13.81
C SER A 48 -10.55 -1.09 13.87
N LEU A 49 -11.75 -1.66 14.07
CA LEU A 49 -12.00 -3.10 13.97
C LEU A 49 -12.63 -3.37 12.61
N ILE A 50 -11.96 -4.19 11.80
CA ILE A 50 -12.42 -4.59 10.48
C ILE A 50 -12.94 -6.02 10.60
N GLU A 51 -14.23 -6.20 10.34
CA GLU A 51 -14.84 -7.52 10.14
C GLU A 51 -14.78 -7.84 8.65
N VAL A 52 -14.23 -8.99 8.30
CA VAL A 52 -14.06 -9.42 6.90
C VAL A 52 -14.69 -10.78 6.69
N ASP A 53 -15.51 -10.89 5.66
CA ASP A 53 -16.12 -12.15 5.25
C ASP A 53 -15.28 -12.86 4.19
N PRO A 54 -15.17 -14.21 4.23
CA PRO A 54 -14.54 -14.97 3.18
C PRO A 54 -15.38 -14.94 1.88
N PRO A 55 -14.76 -15.09 0.69
CA PRO A 55 -13.36 -15.38 0.43
C PRO A 55 -12.49 -14.10 0.42
N LEU A 56 -11.29 -14.18 1.02
CA LEU A 56 -10.30 -13.10 0.96
C LEU A 56 -8.86 -13.63 0.90
N VAL A 57 -7.98 -12.85 0.31
CA VAL A 57 -6.54 -13.11 0.22
C VAL A 57 -5.84 -12.33 1.32
N VAL A 58 -5.23 -13.04 2.27
CA VAL A 58 -4.45 -12.43 3.34
C VAL A 58 -3.00 -12.29 2.88
N CYS A 59 -2.54 -11.05 2.74
CA CYS A 59 -1.17 -10.70 2.41
C CYS A 59 -0.42 -10.30 3.69
N GLY A 60 0.63 -11.04 4.02
CA GLY A 60 1.56 -10.71 5.11
C GLY A 60 2.54 -9.60 4.75
N ASP A 61 3.64 -9.51 5.50
CA ASP A 61 4.69 -8.52 5.27
C ASP A 61 5.24 -8.64 3.85
N ILE A 62 5.07 -7.57 3.05
CA ILE A 62 5.66 -7.45 1.72
C ILE A 62 7.09 -6.91 1.86
N HIS A 63 7.87 -7.53 2.74
CA HIS A 63 9.30 -7.25 2.91
C HIS A 63 10.11 -8.00 1.85
N GLY A 64 9.80 -7.74 0.59
CA GLY A 64 10.64 -8.19 -0.52
C GLY A 64 12.00 -7.48 -0.46
N GLN A 65 13.09 -8.24 -0.48
CA GLN A 65 14.47 -7.76 -0.42
C GLN A 65 14.74 -6.53 -1.31
N VAL A 66 14.75 -5.31 -0.73
CA VAL A 66 15.27 -3.99 -1.19
C VAL A 66 14.91 -3.50 -2.62
N HIS A 67 14.40 -4.34 -3.50
CA HIS A 67 14.35 -4.18 -4.95
C HIS A 67 13.12 -4.82 -5.62
N ALA A 68 12.35 -5.70 -4.94
CA ALA A 68 11.28 -6.47 -5.56
C ALA A 68 9.88 -6.31 -4.93
N ALA A 69 9.71 -5.49 -3.88
CA ALA A 69 8.43 -5.38 -3.17
C ALA A 69 7.25 -5.00 -4.08
N TYR A 70 7.46 -4.11 -5.05
CA TYR A 70 6.42 -3.70 -5.99
C TYR A 70 6.12 -4.77 -7.05
N SER A 71 7.15 -5.42 -7.61
CA SER A 71 6.96 -6.50 -8.59
C SER A 71 6.31 -7.74 -7.98
N ASP A 72 6.63 -8.04 -6.72
CA ASP A 72 6.05 -9.17 -5.99
C ASP A 72 4.57 -8.88 -5.66
N LEU A 73 4.23 -7.65 -5.31
CA LEU A 73 2.83 -7.23 -5.15
C LEU A 73 2.04 -7.40 -6.46
N LEU A 74 2.58 -6.95 -7.59
CA LEU A 74 1.91 -7.11 -8.89
C LEU A 74 1.71 -8.58 -9.25
N ARG A 75 2.69 -9.46 -8.94
CA ARG A 75 2.55 -10.91 -9.12
C ARG A 75 1.46 -11.52 -8.23
N ILE A 76 1.30 -11.03 -7.00
CA ILE A 76 0.21 -11.47 -6.12
C ILE A 76 -1.14 -11.14 -6.74
N TYR A 77 -1.29 -9.94 -7.31
CA TYR A 77 -2.52 -9.56 -8.01
C TYR A 77 -2.74 -10.34 -9.30
N ASP A 78 -1.69 -10.58 -10.08
CA ASP A 78 -1.79 -11.38 -11.30
C ASP A 78 -2.21 -12.84 -11.00
N LYS A 79 -1.72 -13.41 -9.90
CA LYS A 79 -2.04 -14.78 -9.47
C LYS A 79 -3.43 -14.92 -8.85
N ASN A 80 -3.85 -13.95 -8.04
CA ASN A 80 -5.10 -14.05 -7.27
C ASN A 80 -6.24 -13.19 -7.86
N GLY A 81 -5.99 -12.41 -8.92
CA GLY A 81 -6.94 -11.48 -9.53
C GLY A 81 -6.86 -10.07 -8.95
N PHE A 82 -7.06 -9.04 -9.77
CA PHE A 82 -7.04 -7.65 -9.31
C PHE A 82 -8.34 -7.31 -8.55
N PRO A 83 -8.31 -6.37 -7.57
CA PRO A 83 -9.55 -5.84 -6.99
C PRO A 83 -10.45 -5.22 -8.09
N PRO A 84 -11.76 -5.52 -8.13
CA PRO A 84 -12.59 -6.07 -7.06
C PRO A 84 -12.82 -7.60 -7.12
N ASP A 85 -12.22 -8.31 -8.08
CA ASP A 85 -12.49 -9.75 -8.30
C ASP A 85 -12.08 -10.61 -7.10
N SER A 86 -11.10 -10.14 -6.32
CA SER A 86 -10.66 -10.75 -5.06
C SER A 86 -10.60 -9.72 -3.94
N ASN A 87 -11.07 -10.10 -2.75
CA ASN A 87 -10.92 -9.30 -1.54
C ASN A 87 -9.50 -9.46 -0.99
N TYR A 88 -8.90 -8.37 -0.51
CA TYR A 88 -7.54 -8.39 0.01
C TYR A 88 -7.48 -7.85 1.43
N LEU A 89 -6.74 -8.55 2.30
CA LEU A 89 -6.38 -8.08 3.63
C LEU A 89 -4.87 -8.03 3.76
N PHE A 90 -4.32 -6.82 3.85
CA PHE A 90 -2.90 -6.61 4.09
C PHE A 90 -2.63 -6.39 5.57
N LEU A 91 -1.70 -7.16 6.15
CA LEU A 91 -1.40 -7.16 7.59
C LEU A 91 -0.45 -6.04 8.04
N GLY A 92 0.11 -5.25 7.12
CA GLY A 92 0.94 -4.09 7.42
C GLY A 92 2.38 -4.20 6.89
N ASP A 93 3.25 -3.34 7.44
CA ASP A 93 4.70 -3.25 7.17
C ASP A 93 5.09 -2.94 5.70
N PHE A 94 4.37 -1.99 5.09
CA PHE A 94 4.60 -1.59 3.69
C PHE A 94 5.87 -0.74 3.44
N VAL A 95 6.50 -0.21 4.50
CA VAL A 95 7.57 0.80 4.39
C VAL A 95 8.72 0.47 5.34
N ASP A 96 9.70 -0.30 4.86
CA ASP A 96 10.94 -0.53 5.61
C ASP A 96 12.19 -0.24 4.76
N ARG A 97 12.46 -1.02 3.69
CA ARG A 97 13.81 -1.01 3.04
C ARG A 97 13.84 -0.98 1.51
N GLY A 98 12.70 -0.90 0.82
CA GLY A 98 12.64 -0.90 -0.65
C GLY A 98 12.92 0.45 -1.32
N LYS A 99 13.42 0.42 -2.56
CA LYS A 99 13.61 1.63 -3.41
C LYS A 99 12.31 2.14 -4.06
N GLN A 100 11.21 1.38 -4.00
CA GLN A 100 9.91 1.69 -4.63
C GLN A 100 8.74 1.66 -3.62
N ASN A 101 8.99 2.14 -2.40
CA ASN A 101 7.98 2.11 -1.33
C ASN A 101 6.84 3.11 -1.59
N ILE A 102 7.12 4.22 -2.28
CA ILE A 102 6.12 5.27 -2.54
C ILE A 102 5.10 4.77 -3.57
N GLU A 103 5.56 4.15 -4.65
CA GLU A 103 4.75 3.47 -5.66
C GLU A 103 3.79 2.47 -5.03
N THR A 104 4.35 1.62 -4.16
CA THR A 104 3.64 0.55 -3.49
C THR A 104 2.54 1.12 -2.59
N ILE A 105 2.87 2.07 -1.70
CA ILE A 105 1.86 2.65 -0.80
C ILE A 105 0.79 3.45 -1.56
N CYS A 106 1.17 4.16 -2.62
CA CYS A 106 0.22 4.91 -3.44
C CYS A 106 -0.76 4.01 -4.18
N LEU A 107 -0.29 2.88 -4.73
CA LEU A 107 -1.17 1.92 -5.40
C LEU A 107 -2.18 1.34 -4.39
N GLN A 108 -1.70 0.96 -3.20
CA GLN A 108 -2.53 0.48 -2.10
C GLN A 108 -3.57 1.51 -1.68
N PHE A 109 -3.19 2.78 -1.53
CA PHE A 109 -4.12 3.85 -1.20
C PHE A 109 -5.15 4.09 -2.30
N CYS A 110 -4.76 4.03 -3.57
CA CYS A 110 -5.70 4.16 -4.67
C CYS A 110 -6.73 3.02 -4.67
N TYR A 111 -6.30 1.77 -4.47
CA TYR A 111 -7.23 0.64 -4.33
C TYR A 111 -8.11 0.79 -3.09
N LYS A 112 -7.56 1.30 -1.98
CA LYS A 112 -8.34 1.55 -0.77
C LYS A 112 -9.42 2.62 -0.96
N ILE A 113 -9.12 3.68 -1.71
CA ILE A 113 -10.07 4.74 -2.04
C ILE A 113 -11.15 4.20 -3.00
N LYS A 114 -10.75 3.40 -3.99
CA LYS A 114 -11.67 2.88 -5.00
C LYS A 114 -12.58 1.77 -4.46
N TYR A 115 -12.04 0.87 -3.64
CA TYR A 115 -12.73 -0.30 -3.10
C TYR A 115 -12.57 -0.39 -1.58
N PRO A 116 -13.18 0.53 -0.82
CA PRO A 116 -13.01 0.58 0.63
C PRO A 116 -13.56 -0.66 1.36
N GLU A 117 -14.51 -1.36 0.76
CA GLU A 117 -15.20 -2.56 1.29
C GLU A 117 -14.60 -3.89 0.81
N ASN A 118 -13.74 -3.90 -0.21
CA ASN A 118 -13.08 -5.12 -0.72
C ASN A 118 -11.58 -5.15 -0.40
N PHE A 119 -10.99 -3.98 -0.13
CA PHE A 119 -9.57 -3.81 0.12
C PHE A 119 -9.33 -3.32 1.55
N PHE A 120 -8.71 -4.15 2.37
CA PHE A 120 -8.47 -3.89 3.78
C PHE A 120 -6.97 -3.79 4.06
N MET A 121 -6.60 -2.77 4.84
CA MET A 121 -5.23 -2.53 5.26
C MET A 121 -5.20 -2.39 6.78
N LEU A 122 -4.41 -3.23 7.43
CA LEU A 122 -4.13 -3.13 8.86
C LEU A 122 -2.85 -2.34 9.10
N ARG A 123 -2.81 -1.64 10.24
CA ARG A 123 -1.66 -0.85 10.64
C ARG A 123 -0.56 -1.76 11.18
N GLY A 124 0.53 -1.91 10.42
CA GLY A 124 1.72 -2.63 10.87
C GLY A 124 2.47 -1.89 12.00
N LYS A 125 3.21 -2.65 12.81
CA LYS A 125 3.95 -2.18 13.99
C LYS A 125 4.97 -1.06 13.68
N PHE A 126 5.58 -1.07 12.49
CA PHE A 126 6.62 -0.12 12.08
C PHE A 126 6.09 1.31 11.80
N MET A 127 4.79 1.46 11.54
CA MET A 127 4.12 2.75 11.32
C MET A 127 3.84 3.54 12.62
N THR A 128 4.43 3.10 13.73
CA THR A 128 4.44 3.82 15.00
C THR A 128 5.88 4.19 15.29
N GLU A 129 6.17 5.49 15.43
CA GLU A 129 7.49 6.06 15.78
C GLU A 129 8.24 5.32 16.90
N LYS A 130 7.52 4.58 17.75
CA LYS A 130 8.07 3.81 18.89
C LYS A 130 8.86 2.55 18.51
N ALA A 131 8.82 2.06 17.27
CA ALA A 131 9.52 0.83 16.88
C ALA A 131 10.99 1.02 16.47
N LYS A 132 11.47 2.26 16.27
CA LYS A 132 12.87 2.53 15.87
C LYS A 132 13.89 2.47 17.02
N ASN A 133 13.46 2.35 18.28
CA ASN A 133 14.36 2.53 19.43
C ASN A 133 14.73 1.26 20.24
N ARG A 134 14.55 0.04 19.71
CA ARG A 134 14.84 -1.20 20.48
C ARG A 134 16.12 -1.97 20.12
N ASN A 135 17.01 -1.43 19.30
CA ASN A 135 18.32 -2.05 19.04
C ASN A 135 19.49 -1.36 19.77
N GLY A 136 19.28 -0.92 21.01
CA GLY A 136 20.27 -0.17 21.79
C GLY A 136 20.50 -0.61 23.24
N ALA A 137 19.92 -1.72 23.71
CA ALA A 137 20.18 -2.20 25.07
C ALA A 137 21.42 -3.11 25.09
N LYS A 138 22.60 -2.47 25.22
CA LYS A 138 23.87 -3.13 25.57
C LYS A 138 23.65 -4.07 26.76
N LYS A 139 23.95 -5.36 26.57
CA LYS A 139 24.31 -6.26 27.66
C LYS A 139 25.51 -5.66 28.39
N LYS A 140 25.31 -5.10 29.58
CA LYS A 140 26.37 -4.96 30.59
C LYS A 140 26.23 -6.14 31.54
N LYS A 141 27.22 -7.03 31.49
CA LYS A 141 27.58 -7.90 32.61
C LYS A 141 28.22 -7.06 33.70
#